data_AF-A0A151IES4-F1
#
_entry.id   AF-A0A151IES4-F1
#
_cell.length_a   1.000
_cell.length_b   1.000
_cell.length_c   1.000
_cell.angle_alpha   90.00
_cell.angle_beta   90.00
_cell.angle_gamma   90.00
#
_symmetry.space_group_name_H-M   'P 1'
#
loop_
_entity.id
_entity.type
_entity.pdbx_description
1 polymer ?
#
loop_
_entity_poly.entity_id
_entity_poly.type
_entity_poly.pdbx_seq_one_letter_code
_entity_poly.pdbx_strand_id
1 'polypeptide(L)'
;MNFGRMANINIFCKIRQLETLVKPGGLLVQNCNPTQFSKSTSSLANLNRSVIPNANNYPKCNILSKLSVQSKVSITQTRAASAQGDHVRLWVIERIVSASFLSLIPAALVLENKYIDILLAGAIVMHTHWGLEAIILDYARPIVVGTLVPKLAFLMLNLLSVATLAGLFVLIYNGPGLTKTIKNGWAIGKDR
;
A
#
# COMPACT_ATOMS: atom_id res chain seq x y z
N MET A 1 -56.01 -15.09 -17.75
CA MET A 1 -55.08 -16.23 -17.91
C MET A 1 -54.09 -15.88 -19.01
N ASN A 2 -52.81 -15.70 -18.67
CA ASN A 2 -51.67 -16.20 -19.44
C ASN A 2 -50.36 -15.86 -18.72
N PHE A 3 -49.75 -16.91 -18.19
CA PHE A 3 -48.42 -16.94 -17.58
C PHE A 3 -47.42 -17.21 -18.71
N GLY A 4 -46.60 -16.22 -19.07
CA GLY A 4 -45.39 -16.41 -19.89
C GLY A 4 -44.18 -16.11 -19.00
N ARG A 5 -43.64 -17.12 -18.30
CA ARG A 5 -42.40 -17.84 -18.64
C ARG A 5 -41.20 -16.95 -19.04
N MET A 6 -40.26 -16.90 -18.08
CA MET A 6 -38.84 -17.22 -18.22
C MET A 6 -37.82 -16.13 -18.62
N ALA A 7 -37.06 -15.74 -17.58
CA ALA A 7 -35.60 -15.74 -17.49
C ALA A 7 -34.80 -14.87 -18.49
N ASN A 8 -34.32 -13.73 -17.96
CA ASN A 8 -33.24 -12.94 -18.54
C ASN A 8 -31.89 -13.63 -18.25
N ILE A 9 -31.33 -14.32 -19.25
CA ILE A 9 -30.11 -15.14 -19.18
C ILE A 9 -28.84 -14.33 -19.52
N ASN A 10 -28.94 -13.01 -19.72
CA ASN A 10 -27.83 -12.19 -20.24
C ASN A 10 -26.77 -11.75 -19.21
N ILE A 11 -26.82 -12.26 -17.98
CA ILE A 11 -25.83 -11.91 -16.94
C ILE A 11 -24.72 -12.97 -16.81
N PHE A 12 -24.91 -14.19 -17.32
CA PHE A 12 -23.99 -15.31 -17.08
C PHE A 12 -22.82 -15.44 -18.07
N CYS A 13 -22.76 -14.66 -19.14
CA CYS A 13 -21.66 -14.73 -20.11
C CYS A 13 -20.36 -14.05 -19.65
N LYS A 14 -20.36 -13.27 -18.57
CA LYS A 14 -19.17 -12.54 -18.12
C LYS A 14 -18.29 -13.31 -17.10
N ILE A 15 -18.75 -14.47 -16.63
CA ILE A 15 -18.07 -15.23 -15.56
C ILE A 15 -17.24 -16.41 -16.12
N ARG A 16 -17.45 -16.80 -17.39
CA ARG A 16 -16.73 -17.93 -18.03
C ARG A 16 -15.32 -17.60 -18.59
N GLN A 17 -14.80 -16.38 -18.39
CA GLN A 17 -13.42 -16.04 -18.81
C GLN A 17 -12.38 -16.10 -17.69
N LEU A 18 -12.77 -16.38 -16.45
CA LEU A 18 -11.84 -16.37 -15.31
C LEU A 18 -11.39 -17.77 -14.84
N GLU A 19 -11.76 -18.84 -15.53
CA GLU A 19 -11.43 -20.21 -15.13
C GLU A 19 -10.30 -20.88 -15.95
N THR A 20 -9.68 -20.20 -16.92
CA THR A 20 -8.67 -20.83 -17.81
C THR A 20 -7.20 -20.54 -17.46
N LEU A 21 -6.89 -20.03 -16.26
CA LEU A 21 -5.48 -19.84 -15.86
C LEU A 21 -5.19 -20.32 -14.43
N VAL A 22 -5.79 -21.46 -14.06
CA VAL A 22 -5.32 -22.33 -12.98
C VAL A 22 -4.48 -23.44 -13.60
N LYS A 23 -3.17 -23.41 -13.32
CA LYS A 23 -2.16 -24.42 -13.69
C LYS A 23 -2.45 -25.74 -12.94
N PRO A 24 -2.24 -26.93 -13.56
CA PRO A 24 -1.06 -27.74 -13.21
C PRO A 24 -0.50 -28.63 -14.34
N GLY A 25 0.82 -28.90 -14.31
CA GLY A 25 1.54 -30.07 -14.89
C GLY A 25 1.49 -30.26 -16.42
N GLY A 26 2.54 -30.53 -17.18
CA GLY A 26 3.87 -31.10 -16.96
C GLY A 26 4.29 -31.78 -18.29
N LEU A 27 5.60 -31.93 -18.56
CA LEU A 27 6.23 -32.71 -19.66
C LEU A 27 6.11 -32.11 -21.08
N LEU A 28 7.13 -31.93 -21.92
CA LEU A 28 8.54 -32.34 -21.99
C LEU A 28 9.34 -31.33 -22.87
N VAL A 29 10.60 -31.10 -22.51
CA VAL A 29 11.79 -31.03 -23.39
C VAL A 29 11.86 -29.89 -24.43
N GLN A 30 12.78 -28.94 -24.24
CA GLN A 30 14.04 -28.99 -24.99
C GLN A 30 15.17 -28.17 -24.33
N ASN A 31 16.33 -28.82 -24.34
CA ASN A 31 17.62 -28.53 -23.76
C ASN A 31 18.32 -27.31 -24.36
N CYS A 32 19.04 -26.52 -23.54
CA CYS A 32 20.35 -25.93 -23.84
C CYS A 32 20.96 -25.35 -22.54
N ASN A 33 22.13 -25.87 -22.17
CA ASN A 33 22.87 -25.61 -20.94
C ASN A 33 23.65 -24.27 -20.94
N PRO A 34 24.14 -23.81 -19.77
CA PRO A 34 24.55 -22.43 -19.53
C PRO A 34 26.04 -22.20 -19.75
N THR A 35 26.41 -21.02 -20.25
CA THR A 35 27.78 -20.51 -20.22
C THR A 35 27.86 -19.24 -19.37
N GLN A 36 28.70 -19.31 -18.35
CA GLN A 36 29.23 -18.20 -17.55
C GLN A 36 29.77 -17.08 -18.45
N PHE A 37 29.66 -15.81 -18.02
CA PHE A 37 30.69 -14.77 -18.17
C PHE A 37 30.35 -13.65 -17.17
N SER A 38 31.09 -13.49 -16.07
CA SER A 38 32.42 -12.87 -15.89
C SER A 38 32.40 -11.34 -15.95
N LYS A 39 32.61 -10.77 -14.75
CA LYS A 39 33.50 -9.66 -14.40
C LYS A 39 33.57 -8.45 -15.33
N SER A 40 33.10 -7.33 -14.76
CA SER A 40 33.43 -5.95 -15.09
C SER A 40 34.94 -5.75 -15.27
N THR A 41 35.34 -5.30 -16.46
CA THR A 41 36.60 -4.60 -16.68
C THR A 41 36.36 -3.40 -17.59
N SER A 42 36.88 -2.27 -17.12
CA SER A 42 36.97 -0.98 -17.79
C SER A 42 37.70 -1.04 -19.13
N SER A 43 37.21 -0.32 -20.13
CA SER A 43 38.08 0.24 -21.16
C SER A 43 37.45 1.47 -21.82
N LEU A 44 38.17 2.58 -21.70
CA LEU A 44 37.94 3.85 -22.41
C LEU A 44 38.36 3.73 -23.88
N ALA A 45 37.92 4.72 -24.65
CA ALA A 45 38.29 5.04 -26.02
C ALA A 45 37.52 4.28 -27.13
N ASN A 46 36.68 5.03 -27.83
CA ASN A 46 36.86 5.20 -29.27
C ASN A 46 36.24 6.53 -29.74
N LEU A 47 37.14 7.41 -30.18
CA LEU A 47 36.91 8.67 -30.89
C LEU A 47 36.38 8.34 -32.29
N ASN A 48 35.14 8.70 -32.61
CA ASN A 48 34.68 8.73 -34.00
C ASN A 48 34.73 10.17 -34.54
N ARG A 49 35.82 10.37 -35.28
CA ARG A 49 36.10 11.43 -36.25
C ARG A 49 34.90 11.67 -37.18
N SER A 50 34.30 12.86 -37.12
CA SER A 50 33.38 13.35 -38.15
C SER A 50 34.13 14.25 -39.13
N VAL A 51 33.89 14.03 -40.42
CA VAL A 51 34.46 14.74 -41.56
C VAL A 51 33.60 15.98 -41.84
N ILE A 52 34.28 17.12 -42.04
CA ILE A 52 33.74 18.43 -42.42
C ILE A 52 33.24 18.39 -43.88
N PRO A 53 32.20 19.17 -44.22
CA PRO A 53 32.39 20.09 -45.34
C PRO A 53 32.12 21.55 -44.95
N ASN A 54 33.04 22.37 -45.40
CA ASN A 54 33.11 23.82 -45.31
C ASN A 54 32.17 24.43 -46.36
N ALA A 55 31.27 25.32 -45.94
CA ALA A 55 30.72 26.37 -46.79
C ALA A 55 30.18 27.51 -45.92
N ASN A 56 30.89 28.64 -45.95
CA ASN A 56 30.47 29.92 -45.37
C ASN A 56 29.19 30.43 -46.04
N ASN A 57 28.28 31.02 -45.25
CA ASN A 57 27.50 32.25 -45.53
C ASN A 57 26.38 32.40 -44.48
N TYR A 58 26.45 33.42 -43.63
CA TYR A 58 25.31 33.93 -42.83
C TYR A 58 24.62 35.06 -43.64
N PRO A 59 23.41 35.56 -43.32
CA PRO A 59 22.58 35.31 -42.13
C PRO A 59 21.08 35.03 -42.46
N LYS A 60 20.37 34.30 -41.59
CA LYS A 60 18.92 34.48 -41.49
C LYS A 60 18.40 34.12 -40.11
N CYS A 61 18.13 35.15 -39.33
CA CYS A 61 17.36 35.05 -38.10
C CYS A 61 15.89 34.88 -38.49
N ASN A 62 15.34 33.67 -38.38
CA ASN A 62 13.90 33.45 -38.44
C ASN A 62 13.35 33.53 -37.03
N ILE A 63 13.02 34.74 -36.63
CA ILE A 63 12.11 35.02 -35.52
C ILE A 63 10.71 34.53 -35.92
N LEU A 64 10.05 33.85 -34.98
CA LEU A 64 8.62 33.52 -34.94
C LEU A 64 8.08 32.55 -36.00
N SER A 65 7.70 31.37 -35.55
CA SER A 65 6.28 31.00 -35.38
C SER A 65 6.17 29.49 -35.31
N LYS A 66 5.73 28.98 -34.15
CA LYS A 66 4.85 27.80 -33.95
C LYS A 66 4.90 27.43 -32.48
N LEU A 67 4.34 28.31 -31.66
CA LEU A 67 3.97 27.97 -30.30
C LEU A 67 2.59 27.31 -30.38
N SER A 68 2.56 25.98 -30.27
CA SER A 68 1.53 25.22 -29.55
C SER A 68 1.87 23.72 -29.63
N VAL A 69 3.00 23.30 -29.06
CA VAL A 69 3.06 21.91 -28.61
C VAL A 69 2.22 21.87 -27.35
N GLN A 70 0.95 21.53 -27.53
CA GLN A 70 0.02 21.22 -26.46
C GLN A 70 0.63 20.06 -25.66
N SER A 71 1.39 20.38 -24.62
CA SER A 71 1.76 19.41 -23.60
C SER A 71 0.47 19.03 -22.91
N LYS A 72 -0.22 18.01 -23.44
CA LYS A 72 -1.18 17.26 -22.65
C LYS A 72 -0.37 16.59 -21.55
N VAL A 73 -0.20 17.31 -20.44
CA VAL A 73 0.23 16.74 -19.17
C VAL A 73 -0.84 15.73 -18.80
N SER A 74 -0.67 14.50 -19.27
CA SER A 74 -1.46 13.37 -18.80
C SER A 74 -1.03 13.16 -17.36
N ILE A 75 -1.86 13.58 -16.41
CA ILE A 75 -1.68 13.39 -14.95
C ILE A 75 -1.80 11.89 -14.57
N THR A 76 -1.78 10.99 -15.55
CA THR A 76 -1.64 9.56 -15.32
C THR A 76 -0.19 9.25 -14.96
N GLN A 77 0.21 9.62 -13.75
CA GLN A 77 1.38 9.06 -13.10
C GLN A 77 1.09 7.57 -12.91
N THR A 78 1.46 6.75 -13.89
CA THR A 78 1.59 5.31 -13.70
C THR A 78 2.70 5.11 -12.69
N ARG A 79 2.31 5.02 -11.40
CA ARG A 79 3.21 4.55 -10.35
C ARG A 79 3.72 3.19 -10.81
N ALA A 80 5.00 3.11 -11.12
CA ALA A 80 5.67 1.83 -11.35
C ALA A 80 5.46 1.01 -10.07
N ALA A 81 4.59 0.00 -10.15
CA ALA A 81 4.41 -0.94 -9.07
C ALA A 81 5.73 -1.67 -8.90
N SER A 82 6.40 -1.45 -7.77
CA SER A 82 7.57 -2.24 -7.38
C SER A 82 7.17 -3.71 -7.39
N ALA A 83 7.90 -4.54 -8.11
CA ALA A 83 7.62 -5.96 -8.36
C ALA A 83 7.79 -6.87 -7.11
N GLN A 84 7.62 -6.33 -5.91
CA GLN A 84 7.89 -7.00 -4.64
C GLN A 84 6.69 -6.73 -3.73
N GLY A 85 5.77 -7.70 -3.60
CA GLY A 85 4.65 -7.68 -2.63
C GLY A 85 3.39 -6.88 -3.03
N ASP A 86 2.22 -7.38 -2.63
CA ASP A 86 0.90 -6.75 -2.83
C ASP A 86 0.71 -5.47 -1.95
N HIS A 87 1.62 -4.49 -2.02
CA HIS A 87 1.59 -3.25 -1.23
C HIS A 87 0.31 -2.44 -1.43
N VAL A 88 -0.29 -2.53 -2.62
CA VAL A 88 -1.56 -1.88 -2.93
C VAL A 88 -2.69 -2.46 -2.07
N ARG A 89 -2.70 -3.77 -1.83
CA ARG A 89 -3.75 -4.42 -1.04
C ARG A 89 -3.62 -4.06 0.44
N LEU A 90 -2.41 -4.06 0.98
CA LEU A 90 -2.11 -3.59 2.33
C LEU A 90 -2.58 -2.15 2.52
N TRP A 91 -2.22 -1.26 1.61
CA TRP A 91 -2.65 0.14 1.63
C TRP A 91 -4.18 0.28 1.61
N VAL A 92 -4.88 -0.50 0.77
CA VAL A 92 -6.36 -0.50 0.75
C VAL A 92 -6.94 -0.95 2.09
N ILE A 93 -6.39 -2.01 2.70
CA ILE A 93 -6.84 -2.52 4.01
C ILE A 93 -6.64 -1.45 5.09
N GLU A 94 -5.50 -0.77 5.12
CA GLU A 94 -5.27 0.34 6.05
C GLU A 94 -6.33 1.44 5.92
N ARG A 95 -6.70 1.79 4.67
CA ARG A 95 -7.73 2.81 4.43
C ARG A 95 -9.10 2.32 4.89
N ILE A 96 -9.44 1.05 4.67
CA ILE A 96 -10.69 0.44 5.16
C ILE A 96 -10.74 0.47 6.68
N VAL A 97 -9.66 0.07 7.37
CA VAL A 97 -9.59 0.12 8.84
C VAL A 97 -9.75 1.56 9.33
N SER A 98 -9.06 2.51 8.70
CA SER A 98 -9.17 3.95 9.02
C SER A 98 -10.59 4.48 8.83
N ALA A 99 -11.25 4.12 7.73
CA ALA A 99 -12.62 4.53 7.45
C ALA A 99 -13.63 3.88 8.42
N SER A 100 -13.34 2.66 8.90
CA SER A 100 -14.25 1.94 9.82
C SER A 100 -14.43 2.68 11.15
N PHE A 101 -13.41 3.41 11.64
CA PHE A 101 -13.52 4.21 12.86
C PHE A 101 -14.62 5.26 12.82
N LEU A 102 -14.92 5.81 11.63
CA LEU A 102 -15.97 6.80 11.49
C LEU A 102 -17.34 6.26 11.93
N SER A 103 -17.60 4.98 11.70
CA SER A 103 -18.80 4.30 12.19
C SER A 103 -18.60 3.67 13.56
N LEU A 104 -17.40 3.16 13.86
CA LEU A 104 -17.15 2.35 15.05
C LEU A 104 -17.11 3.18 16.34
N ILE A 105 -16.55 4.40 16.28
CA ILE A 105 -16.49 5.32 17.42
C ILE A 105 -17.91 5.74 17.88
N PRO A 106 -18.79 6.28 17.03
CA PRO A 106 -20.15 6.62 17.46
C PRO A 106 -20.95 5.37 17.86
N ALA A 107 -20.78 4.25 17.15
CA ALA A 107 -21.44 3.00 17.51
C ALA A 107 -21.02 2.51 18.91
N ALA A 108 -19.74 2.59 19.27
CA ALA A 108 -19.25 2.18 20.58
C ALA A 108 -19.83 3.06 21.70
N LEU A 109 -19.91 4.38 21.50
CA LEU A 109 -20.43 5.31 22.50
C LEU A 109 -21.94 5.13 22.77
N VAL A 110 -22.71 4.75 21.76
CA VAL A 110 -24.17 4.50 21.88
C VAL A 110 -24.46 3.08 22.34
N LEU A 111 -23.80 2.10 21.71
CA LEU A 111 -23.99 0.68 21.94
C LEU A 111 -22.81 0.18 22.76
N GLU A 112 -22.93 0.28 24.08
CA GLU A 112 -21.93 -0.19 25.06
C GLU A 112 -21.87 -1.73 25.15
N ASN A 113 -21.59 -2.36 24.02
CA ASN A 113 -21.57 -3.81 23.86
C ASN A 113 -20.14 -4.33 23.81
N LYS A 114 -19.88 -5.44 24.50
CA LYS A 114 -18.56 -6.07 24.59
C LYS A 114 -17.98 -6.41 23.21
N TYR A 115 -18.82 -6.85 22.27
CA TYR A 115 -18.37 -7.18 20.92
C TYR A 115 -17.87 -5.97 20.13
N ILE A 116 -18.53 -4.81 20.30
CA ILE A 116 -18.13 -3.56 19.65
C ILE A 116 -16.82 -3.04 20.27
N ASP A 117 -16.67 -3.16 21.59
CA ASP A 117 -15.42 -2.84 22.29
C ASP A 117 -14.24 -3.69 21.83
N ILE A 118 -14.44 -5.00 21.59
CA ILE A 118 -13.39 -5.89 21.04
C ILE A 118 -12.99 -5.45 19.63
N LEU A 119 -13.99 -5.18 18.77
CA LEU A 119 -13.74 -4.72 17.41
C LEU A 119 -13.01 -3.37 17.40
N LEU A 120 -13.42 -2.44 18.27
CA LEU A 120 -12.78 -1.14 18.45
C LEU A 120 -11.34 -1.28 18.96
N ALA A 121 -11.11 -2.13 19.96
CA ALA A 121 -9.78 -2.41 20.47
C ALA A 121 -8.84 -2.96 19.37
N GLY A 122 -9.30 -3.97 18.62
CA GLY A 122 -8.53 -4.56 17.52
C GLY A 122 -8.25 -3.55 16.40
N ALA A 123 -9.26 -2.77 16.01
CA ALA A 123 -9.09 -1.73 14.99
C ALA A 123 -8.08 -0.67 15.43
N ILE A 124 -8.18 -0.15 16.67
CA ILE A 124 -7.25 0.84 17.23
C ILE A 124 -5.82 0.31 17.16
N VAL A 125 -5.57 -0.90 17.66
CA VAL A 125 -4.21 -1.46 17.68
C VAL A 125 -3.66 -1.70 16.27
N MET A 126 -4.47 -2.21 15.35
CA MET A 126 -4.01 -2.42 13.96
C MET A 126 -3.70 -1.09 13.26
N HIS A 127 -4.54 -0.08 13.44
CA HIS A 127 -4.33 1.24 12.86
C HIS A 127 -3.08 1.91 13.41
N THR A 128 -2.86 1.84 14.73
CA THR A 128 -1.66 2.41 15.35
C THR A 128 -0.41 1.62 14.99
N HIS A 129 -0.47 0.30 14.86
CA HIS A 129 0.67 -0.54 14.46
C HIS A 129 1.18 -0.13 13.08
N TRP A 130 0.32 -0.11 12.05
CA TRP A 130 0.71 0.30 10.69
C TRP A 130 1.11 1.76 10.61
N GLY A 131 0.42 2.65 11.35
CA GLY A 131 0.78 4.06 11.40
C GLY A 131 2.17 4.29 12.00
N LEU A 132 2.51 3.60 13.09
CA LEU A 132 3.82 3.67 13.72
C LEU A 132 4.90 3.01 12.87
N GLU A 133 4.58 1.92 12.16
CA GLU A 133 5.50 1.28 11.21
C GLU A 133 5.98 2.27 10.14
N ALA A 134 5.05 3.04 9.56
CA ALA A 134 5.37 4.09 8.60
C ALA A 134 6.24 5.20 9.22
N ILE A 135 5.95 5.62 10.45
CA ILE A 135 6.76 6.62 11.17
C ILE A 135 8.19 6.10 11.40
N ILE A 136 8.35 4.83 11.80
CA ILE A 136 9.67 4.22 11.98
C ILE A 136 10.42 4.19 10.65
N LEU A 137 9.77 3.82 9.55
CA LEU A 137 10.40 3.80 8.22
C LEU A 137 10.87 5.19 7.76
N ASP A 138 10.09 6.23 8.06
CA ASP A 138 10.41 7.61 7.64
C ASP A 138 11.56 8.20 8.47
N TYR A 139 11.58 7.97 9.78
CA TYR A 139 12.50 8.66 10.70
C TYR A 139 13.67 7.79 11.20
N ALA A 140 13.51 6.48 11.37
CA ALA A 140 14.58 5.58 11.80
C ALA A 140 15.43 5.14 10.59
N ARG A 141 15.94 6.10 9.82
CA ARG A 141 16.75 5.81 8.64
C ARG A 141 18.16 5.35 9.06
N PRO A 142 18.68 4.20 8.58
CA PRO A 142 19.98 3.67 8.99
C PRO A 142 21.17 4.62 8.81
N ILE A 143 21.06 5.58 7.87
CA ILE A 143 22.09 6.59 7.62
C ILE A 143 22.24 7.62 8.74
N VAL A 144 21.17 7.88 9.51
CA VAL A 144 21.16 8.88 10.59
C VAL A 144 21.36 8.23 11.95
N VAL A 145 20.65 7.13 12.21
CA VAL A 145 20.59 6.49 13.54
C VAL A 145 21.44 5.23 13.67
N GLY A 146 22.15 4.84 12.61
CA GLY A 146 22.89 3.58 12.55
C GLY A 146 22.00 2.38 12.27
N THR A 147 22.62 1.21 12.05
CA THR A 147 21.93 0.01 11.55
C THR A 147 21.22 -0.81 12.63
N LEU A 148 21.49 -0.54 13.91
CA LEU A 148 20.90 -1.28 15.05
C LEU A 148 19.55 -0.71 15.48
N VAL A 149 19.41 0.62 15.51
CA VAL A 149 18.21 1.32 15.99
C VAL A 149 16.94 0.91 15.22
N PRO A 150 16.93 0.82 13.88
CA PRO A 150 15.72 0.48 13.14
C PRO A 150 15.22 -0.94 13.48
N LYS A 151 16.14 -1.90 13.67
CA LYS A 151 15.80 -3.28 14.06
C LYS A 151 15.18 -3.33 15.45
N LEU A 152 15.73 -2.59 16.40
CA LEU A 152 15.19 -2.49 17.75
C LEU A 152 13.83 -1.78 17.75
N ALA A 153 13.66 -0.74 16.92
CA ALA A 153 12.40 -0.01 16.81
C ALA A 153 11.26 -0.91 16.31
N PHE A 154 11.50 -1.73 15.27
CA PHE A 154 10.49 -2.71 14.81
C PHE A 154 10.21 -3.78 15.86
N LEU A 155 11.22 -4.25 16.60
CA LEU A 155 11.01 -5.20 17.70
C LEU A 155 10.12 -4.60 18.79
N MET A 156 10.43 -3.37 19.22
CA MET A 156 9.65 -2.64 20.21
C MET A 156 8.23 -2.35 19.73
N LEU A 157 8.03 -2.01 18.45
CA LEU A 157 6.71 -1.81 17.87
C LEU A 157 5.86 -3.07 17.98
N ASN A 158 6.42 -4.23 17.61
CA ASN A 158 5.71 -5.52 17.71
C ASN A 158 5.35 -5.84 19.16
N LEU A 159 6.31 -5.68 20.08
CA LEU A 159 6.08 -5.92 21.50
C LEU A 159 5.01 -5.00 22.08
N LEU A 160 5.09 -3.71 21.76
CA LEU A 160 4.13 -2.70 22.20
C LEU A 160 2.72 -3.04 21.70
N SER A 161 2.59 -3.47 20.45
CA SER A 161 1.30 -3.78 19.82
C SER A 161 0.64 -5.01 20.45
N VAL A 162 1.42 -6.07 20.70
CA VAL A 162 0.92 -7.27 21.40
C VAL A 162 0.56 -6.94 22.84
N ALA A 163 1.41 -6.18 23.55
CA ALA A 163 1.15 -5.79 24.93
C ALA A 163 -0.10 -4.92 25.07
N THR A 164 -0.30 -3.94 24.19
CA THR A 164 -1.52 -3.12 24.19
C THR A 164 -2.75 -3.95 23.85
N LEU A 165 -2.70 -4.81 22.83
CA LEU A 165 -3.84 -5.66 22.48
C LEU A 165 -4.23 -6.58 23.64
N ALA A 166 -3.24 -7.21 24.28
CA ALA A 166 -3.47 -8.06 25.44
C ALA A 166 -4.06 -7.27 26.62
N GLY A 167 -3.54 -6.07 26.91
CA GLY A 167 -4.05 -5.19 27.95
C GLY A 167 -5.49 -4.75 27.69
N LEU A 168 -5.83 -4.39 26.45
CA LEU A 168 -7.21 -4.05 26.07
C LEU A 168 -8.14 -5.25 26.21
N PHE A 169 -7.71 -6.45 25.82
CA PHE A 169 -8.51 -7.66 26.03
C PHE A 169 -8.70 -7.98 27.51
N VAL A 170 -7.67 -7.84 28.34
CA VAL A 170 -7.84 -8.00 29.81
C VAL A 170 -8.88 -7.02 30.35
N LEU A 171 -8.85 -5.75 29.91
CA LEU A 171 -9.82 -4.73 30.31
C LEU A 171 -11.26 -5.05 29.85
N ILE A 172 -11.41 -5.65 28.67
CA ILE A 172 -12.73 -5.99 28.11
C ILE A 172 -13.28 -7.30 28.69
N TYR A 173 -12.42 -8.29 28.97
CA TYR A 173 -12.84 -9.58 29.49
C TYR A 173 -13.01 -9.60 31.01
N ASN A 174 -12.09 -8.99 31.76
CA ASN A 174 -12.08 -9.00 33.22
C ASN A 174 -12.57 -7.68 33.83
N GLY A 175 -12.66 -6.61 33.04
CA GLY A 175 -13.04 -5.28 33.49
C GLY A 175 -14.41 -4.81 32.98
N PRO A 176 -14.71 -3.50 33.16
CA PRO A 176 -16.00 -2.91 32.78
C PRO A 176 -16.18 -2.73 31.26
N GLY A 177 -15.16 -2.98 30.43
CA GLY A 177 -15.18 -2.70 28.99
C GLY A 177 -14.51 -1.37 28.62
N LEU A 178 -14.11 -1.24 27.36
CA LEU A 178 -13.31 -0.12 26.87
C LEU A 178 -14.12 1.18 26.92
N THR A 179 -15.32 1.18 26.35
CA THR A 179 -16.16 2.38 26.26
C THR A 179 -16.63 2.84 27.63
N LYS A 180 -17.04 1.92 28.51
CA LYS A 180 -17.46 2.26 29.88
C LYS A 180 -16.32 2.89 30.68
N THR A 181 -15.10 2.39 30.51
CA THR A 181 -13.91 2.97 31.16
C THR A 181 -13.70 4.42 30.74
N ILE A 182 -13.85 4.72 29.44
CA ILE A 182 -13.75 6.09 28.91
C ILE A 182 -14.86 6.99 29.48
N LYS A 183 -16.12 6.51 29.49
CA LYS A 183 -17.26 7.25 30.05
C LYS A 183 -17.10 7.55 31.54
N ASN A 184 -16.60 6.59 32.31
CA ASN A 184 -16.32 6.78 33.74
C ASN A 184 -15.19 7.80 33.94
N GLY A 185 -14.16 7.77 33.08
CA GLY A 185 -13.09 8.78 33.08
C GLY A 185 -13.61 10.19 32.80
N TRP A 186 -14.59 10.36 31.91
CA TRP A 186 -15.24 11.65 31.67
C TRP A 186 -16.15 12.11 32.81
N ALA A 187 -16.65 11.19 33.64
CA ALA A 187 -17.55 11.51 34.75
C ALA A 187 -16.82 11.99 36.02
N ILE A 188 -15.48 11.88 36.09
CA ILE A 188 -14.65 12.03 37.31
C ILE A 188 -14.61 13.46 37.94
N GLY A 189 -15.50 14.35 37.55
CA GLY A 189 -15.58 15.71 38.08
C GLY A 189 -16.98 16.28 38.16
N LYS A 190 -18.02 15.42 38.10
CA LYS A 190 -19.43 15.86 38.10
C LYS A 190 -20.03 15.94 39.52
N ASP A 191 -19.31 15.40 40.49
CA ASP A 191 -19.66 15.21 41.90
C ASP A 191 -18.99 16.25 42.84
N ARG A 192 -18.43 17.33 42.28
CA ARG A 192 -17.99 18.54 42.98
C ARG A 192 -18.83 19.74 42.57
#